data_AF-A0A5B0R8P1-F1
#
_entry.id   AF-A0A5B0R8P1-F1
#
_cell.length_a   1.000
_cell.length_b   1.000
_cell.length_c   1.000
_cell.angle_alpha   90.00
_cell.angle_beta   90.00
_cell.angle_gamma   90.00
#
_symmetry.space_group_name_H-M   'P 1'
#
loop_
_entity.id
_entity.type
_entity.pdbx_description
1 polymer ?
#
loop_
_entity_poly.entity_id
_entity_poly.type
_entity_poly.pdbx_seq_one_letter_code
_entity_poly.pdbx_strand_id
1 'polypeptide(L)'
;MLDYLRTILANDPLIKTYTNPYEVVPCQSVTVFSFLYLLPGLLQAGLLYPHLSGLLWVRWLRLLMTPVSVYSSLRLPVDYCFTPTTRRGYPNLALACASFTMAARSIQWGYLHSFVDGKIWKRPGFESPNHPQPPSPSGSTQLAEKNQPEETSSSVSFSDWLAWTVELTSSPRGIQYGWGVKAAPNTESAMDVIVRMYKLNLVHVMATSFSILCRDEGSATKALRYIGLGGFYGERIVAEGLASLGFGYYLVSMIELIFSYMTLFIHLLNLIDCRLLRLPEWLIRSCDLRTCVPMFNSPHTSPSLAHLWGKAWHQNFRQSFLICGGTPASKIAKALRLGPQLQRLAGMWACFSNKAQSGRSHQFPNRIRRDDTGISQQEWSE
;
A
#
# COMPACT_ATOMS: atom_id res chain seq x y z
N MET A 1 -4.46 -34.19 -18.09
CA MET A 1 -4.15 -32.73 -18.06
C MET A 1 -4.77 -32.05 -16.85
N LEU A 2 -6.08 -32.18 -16.62
CA LEU A 2 -6.76 -31.63 -15.43
C LEU A 2 -6.21 -32.15 -14.09
N ASP A 3 -5.97 -33.45 -13.95
CA ASP A 3 -5.41 -34.00 -12.70
C ASP A 3 -3.97 -33.55 -12.45
N TYR A 4 -3.17 -33.40 -13.51
CA TYR A 4 -1.82 -32.87 -13.43
C TYR A 4 -1.82 -31.40 -12.99
N LEU A 5 -2.71 -30.56 -13.56
CA LEU A 5 -2.89 -29.18 -13.13
C LEU A 5 -3.38 -29.10 -11.68
N ARG A 6 -4.28 -30.00 -11.26
CA ARG A 6 -4.77 -30.07 -9.89
C ARG A 6 -3.66 -30.38 -8.91
N THR A 7 -2.78 -31.32 -9.24
CA THR A 7 -1.64 -31.70 -8.42
C THR A 7 -0.58 -30.59 -8.35
N ILE A 8 -0.31 -29.89 -9.46
CA ILE A 8 0.60 -28.74 -9.46
C ILE A 8 0.04 -27.60 -8.60
N LEU A 9 -1.23 -27.24 -8.81
CA LEU A 9 -1.87 -26.16 -8.07
C LEU A 9 -1.99 -26.48 -6.58
N ALA A 10 -2.27 -27.73 -6.21
CA ALA A 10 -2.31 -28.16 -4.82
C ALA A 10 -0.94 -28.10 -4.12
N ASN A 11 0.15 -28.19 -4.88
CA ASN A 11 1.52 -28.13 -4.36
C ASN A 11 2.17 -26.75 -4.46
N ASP A 12 1.50 -25.79 -5.08
CA ASP A 12 1.98 -24.43 -5.22
C ASP A 12 2.04 -23.73 -3.83
N PRO A 13 3.18 -23.12 -3.45
CA PRO A 13 3.35 -22.48 -2.14
C PRO A 13 2.32 -21.39 -1.85
N LEU A 14 1.93 -20.62 -2.87
CA LEU A 14 0.93 -19.56 -2.73
C LEU A 14 -0.45 -20.17 -2.47
N ILE A 15 -0.82 -21.21 -3.19
CA ILE A 15 -2.11 -21.88 -2.99
C ILE A 15 -2.15 -22.57 -1.63
N LYS A 16 -1.10 -23.33 -1.28
CA LYS A 16 -0.94 -23.97 0.04
C LYS A 16 -1.08 -22.98 1.19
N THR A 17 -0.46 -21.81 1.07
CA THR A 17 -0.57 -20.72 2.05
C THR A 17 -2.03 -20.35 2.36
N TYR A 18 -2.91 -20.33 1.35
CA TYR A 18 -4.31 -19.96 1.53
C TYR A 18 -5.24 -21.13 1.83
N THR A 19 -4.92 -22.35 1.37
CA THR A 19 -5.74 -23.55 1.60
C THR A 19 -5.41 -24.26 2.90
N ASN A 20 -4.13 -24.31 3.28
CA ASN A 20 -3.60 -24.98 4.46
C ASN A 20 -2.90 -23.96 5.38
N PRO A 21 -3.65 -23.05 6.03
CA PRO A 21 -3.08 -21.91 6.77
C PRO A 21 -2.19 -22.26 7.98
N TYR A 22 -2.13 -23.54 8.36
CA TYR A 22 -1.34 -24.07 9.48
C TYR A 22 -0.08 -24.81 9.03
N GLU A 23 0.02 -25.14 7.74
CA GLU A 23 1.21 -25.77 7.16
C GLU A 23 2.30 -24.71 7.03
N VAL A 24 3.49 -25.00 7.55
CA VAL A 24 4.63 -24.09 7.46
C VAL A 24 5.19 -24.17 6.05
N VAL A 25 5.21 -23.03 5.36
CA VAL A 25 5.85 -22.90 4.04
C VAL A 25 7.25 -22.29 4.26
N PRO A 26 8.33 -23.01 3.95
CA PRO A 26 9.68 -22.48 4.11
C PRO A 26 9.91 -21.32 3.13
N CYS A 27 10.50 -20.24 3.62
CA CYS A 27 10.82 -19.04 2.84
C CYS A 27 12.34 -18.83 2.77
N GLN A 28 12.80 -18.30 1.64
CA GLN A 28 14.19 -17.93 1.40
C GLN A 28 14.46 -16.51 1.88
N SER A 29 15.73 -16.19 2.15
CA SER A 29 16.11 -14.82 2.51
C SER A 29 15.91 -13.87 1.33
N VAL A 30 15.32 -12.70 1.59
CA VAL A 30 15.13 -11.66 0.56
C VAL A 30 16.48 -11.20 0.03
N THR A 31 16.64 -11.22 -1.29
CA THR A 31 17.79 -10.66 -2.02
C THR A 31 17.32 -9.56 -2.98
N VAL A 32 18.25 -8.83 -3.59
CA VAL A 32 17.91 -7.87 -4.66
C VAL A 32 17.17 -8.56 -5.82
N PHE A 33 17.53 -9.81 -6.12
CA PHE A 33 16.89 -10.60 -7.17
C PHE A 33 15.45 -11.01 -6.83
N SER A 34 15.09 -11.11 -5.56
CA SER A 34 13.71 -11.39 -5.15
C SER A 34 12.74 -10.34 -5.70
N PHE A 35 13.16 -9.08 -5.83
CA PHE A 35 12.33 -8.01 -6.40
C PHE A 35 12.04 -8.16 -7.90
N LEU A 36 12.69 -9.10 -8.61
CA LEU A 36 12.31 -9.44 -9.98
C LEU A 36 10.88 -9.99 -10.07
N TYR A 37 10.30 -10.49 -8.97
CA TYR A 37 8.88 -10.85 -8.90
C TYR A 37 7.95 -9.66 -9.12
N LEU A 38 8.42 -8.42 -8.93
CA LEU A 38 7.63 -7.21 -9.19
C LEU A 38 7.81 -6.70 -10.63
N LEU A 39 8.80 -7.21 -11.38
CA LEU A 39 9.13 -6.74 -12.72
C LEU A 39 7.94 -6.80 -13.69
N PRO A 40 7.12 -7.88 -13.74
CA PRO A 40 5.95 -7.90 -14.62
C PRO A 40 4.96 -6.77 -14.32
N GLY A 41 4.75 -6.45 -13.03
CA GLY A 41 3.90 -5.33 -12.60
C GLY A 41 4.48 -3.97 -12.99
N LEU A 42 5.80 -3.79 -12.85
CA LEU A 42 6.49 -2.57 -13.28
C LEU A 42 6.37 -2.35 -14.79
N LEU A 43 6.61 -3.39 -15.59
CA LEU A 43 6.46 -3.33 -17.04
C LEU A 43 5.00 -3.05 -17.44
N GLN A 44 4.04 -3.69 -16.78
CA GLN A 44 2.61 -3.45 -17.00
C GLN A 44 2.22 -1.99 -16.72
N ALA A 45 2.81 -1.37 -15.69
CA ALA A 45 2.63 0.05 -15.40
C ALA A 45 3.26 0.94 -16.48
N GLY A 46 4.46 0.60 -16.97
CA GLY A 46 5.13 1.33 -18.04
C GLY A 46 4.37 1.29 -19.38
N LEU A 47 3.61 0.22 -19.63
CA LEU A 47 2.71 0.14 -20.79
C LEU A 47 1.50 1.10 -20.71
N LEU A 48 1.24 1.75 -19.56
CA LEU A 48 0.26 2.83 -19.42
C LEU A 48 0.86 4.22 -19.70
N TYR A 49 2.13 4.31 -20.10
CA TYR A 49 2.73 5.58 -20.50
C TYR A 49 1.92 6.25 -21.62
N PRO A 50 1.66 7.59 -21.57
CA PRO A 50 0.73 8.25 -22.48
C PRO A 50 0.93 7.93 -23.96
N HIS A 51 2.19 7.95 -24.43
CA HIS A 51 2.54 7.64 -25.82
C HIS A 51 2.28 6.19 -26.24
N LEU A 52 2.25 5.23 -25.30
CA LEU A 52 1.99 3.81 -25.57
C LEU A 52 0.52 3.43 -25.35
N SER A 53 -0.14 4.14 -24.43
CA SER A 53 -1.46 3.77 -23.91
C SER A 53 -2.58 3.78 -24.94
N GLY A 54 -2.43 4.55 -26.03
CA GLY A 54 -3.42 4.64 -27.12
C GLY A 54 -3.41 3.45 -28.08
N LEU A 55 -2.39 2.59 -28.01
CA LEU A 55 -2.26 1.43 -28.88
C LEU A 55 -3.13 0.27 -28.40
N LEU A 56 -4.03 -0.21 -29.26
CA LEU A 56 -4.98 -1.29 -28.94
C LEU A 56 -4.28 -2.60 -28.53
N TRP A 57 -3.16 -2.95 -29.17
CA TRP A 57 -2.41 -4.17 -28.84
C TRP A 57 -1.74 -4.08 -27.47
N VAL A 58 -1.30 -2.87 -27.05
CA VAL A 58 -0.71 -2.65 -25.73
C VAL A 58 -1.73 -2.94 -24.63
N ARG A 59 -3.00 -2.59 -24.85
CA ARG A 59 -4.09 -2.94 -23.93
C ARG A 59 -4.22 -4.46 -23.75
N TRP A 60 -4.22 -5.21 -24.85
CA TRP A 60 -4.29 -6.67 -24.79
C TRP A 60 -3.06 -7.27 -24.11
N LEU A 61 -1.88 -6.72 -24.38
CA LEU A 61 -0.65 -7.11 -23.69
C LEU A 61 -0.76 -6.87 -22.18
N ARG A 62 -1.20 -5.69 -21.74
CA ARG A 62 -1.42 -5.40 -20.30
C ARG A 62 -2.42 -6.36 -19.67
N LEU A 63 -3.51 -6.69 -20.38
CA LEU A 63 -4.50 -7.63 -19.90
C LEU A 63 -3.90 -9.04 -19.75
N LEU A 64 -3.14 -9.51 -20.75
CA LEU A 64 -2.48 -10.81 -20.73
C LEU A 64 -1.39 -10.92 -19.66
N MET A 65 -0.70 -9.81 -19.35
CA MET A 65 0.30 -9.76 -18.27
C MET A 65 -0.33 -9.79 -16.87
N THR A 66 -1.62 -9.46 -16.72
CA THR A 66 -2.27 -9.31 -15.41
C THR A 66 -2.17 -10.56 -14.54
N PRO A 67 -2.48 -11.80 -15.02
CA PRO A 67 -2.36 -13.00 -14.21
C PRO A 67 -0.91 -13.24 -13.74
N VAL A 68 0.07 -13.01 -14.60
CA VAL A 68 1.50 -13.17 -14.29
C VAL A 68 1.93 -12.15 -13.23
N SER A 69 1.57 -10.87 -13.39
CA SER A 69 1.88 -9.82 -12.43
C SER A 69 1.23 -10.04 -11.07
N VAL A 70 -0.04 -10.46 -11.04
CA VAL A 70 -0.75 -10.78 -9.79
C VAL A 70 -0.11 -11.97 -9.08
N TYR A 71 0.11 -13.05 -9.81
CA TYR A 71 0.67 -14.28 -9.25
C TYR A 71 2.10 -14.05 -8.72
N SER A 72 2.98 -13.47 -9.53
CA SER A 72 4.35 -13.14 -9.11
C SER A 72 4.37 -12.18 -7.91
N SER A 73 3.58 -11.11 -7.94
CA SER A 73 3.51 -10.18 -6.79
C SER A 73 3.07 -10.90 -5.51
N LEU A 74 1.99 -11.70 -5.55
CA LEU A 74 1.49 -12.41 -4.36
C LEU A 74 2.42 -13.53 -3.87
N ARG A 75 3.22 -14.11 -4.77
CA ARG A 75 4.17 -15.17 -4.45
C ARG A 75 5.44 -14.66 -3.77
N LEU A 76 5.86 -13.43 -4.04
CA LEU A 76 7.04 -12.80 -3.43
C LEU A 76 7.12 -12.94 -1.89
N PRO A 77 6.09 -12.56 -1.10
CA PRO A 77 6.14 -12.64 0.37
C PRO A 77 5.95 -14.08 0.90
N VAL A 78 5.65 -15.05 0.03
CA VAL A 78 5.55 -16.47 0.38
C VAL A 78 6.90 -17.15 0.16
N ASP A 79 7.49 -16.95 -1.02
CA ASP A 79 8.79 -17.54 -1.37
C ASP A 79 9.95 -16.87 -0.60
N TYR A 80 9.81 -15.58 -0.26
CA TYR A 80 10.87 -14.80 0.38
C TYR A 80 10.42 -14.10 1.66
N CYS A 81 11.28 -14.14 2.66
CA CYS A 81 11.10 -13.48 3.94
C CYS A 81 12.44 -12.95 4.48
N PHE A 82 12.38 -11.89 5.25
CA PHE A 82 13.50 -11.42 6.06
C PHE A 82 13.63 -12.33 7.29
N THR A 83 14.82 -12.88 7.49
CA THR A 83 15.17 -13.78 8.58
C THR A 83 16.00 -13.06 9.66
N PRO A 84 15.95 -13.47 10.94
CA PRO A 84 14.99 -14.43 11.51
C PRO A 84 13.58 -13.83 11.60
N THR A 85 12.57 -14.63 11.30
CA THR A 85 11.15 -14.20 11.18
C THR A 85 10.56 -13.74 12.50
N THR A 86 11.07 -14.27 13.63
CA THR A 86 10.77 -13.83 15.00
C THR A 86 11.08 -12.36 15.27
N ARG A 87 12.13 -11.82 14.63
CA ARG A 87 12.58 -10.42 14.82
C ARG A 87 12.25 -9.51 13.64
N ARG A 88 11.97 -10.08 12.47
CA ARG A 88 11.72 -9.35 11.22
C ARG A 88 10.25 -9.33 10.81
N GLY A 89 9.34 -9.38 11.80
CA GLY A 89 7.89 -9.38 11.54
C GLY A 89 7.43 -8.17 10.71
N TYR A 90 8.00 -6.99 10.97
CA TYR A 90 7.63 -5.80 10.22
C TYR A 90 8.14 -5.77 8.77
N PRO A 91 9.44 -5.97 8.45
CA PRO A 91 9.87 -6.03 7.07
C PRO A 91 9.07 -7.05 6.23
N ASN A 92 8.74 -8.19 6.83
CA ASN A 92 7.87 -9.20 6.20
C ASN A 92 6.45 -8.68 5.97
N LEU A 93 5.89 -7.96 6.94
CA LEU A 93 4.59 -7.32 6.77
C LEU A 93 4.61 -6.26 5.66
N ALA A 94 5.64 -5.41 5.62
CA ALA A 94 5.82 -4.40 4.60
C ALA A 94 5.95 -5.02 3.20
N LEU A 95 6.72 -6.11 3.08
CA LEU A 95 6.85 -6.89 1.84
C LEU A 95 5.50 -7.45 1.38
N ALA A 96 4.73 -8.05 2.29
CA ALA A 96 3.39 -8.57 1.99
C ALA A 96 2.43 -7.45 1.56
N CYS A 97 2.45 -6.30 2.22
CA CYS A 97 1.65 -5.14 1.87
C CYS A 97 2.02 -4.55 0.50
N ALA A 98 3.31 -4.40 0.20
CA ALA A 98 3.79 -3.90 -1.09
C ALA A 98 3.39 -4.84 -2.23
N SER A 99 3.57 -6.13 -2.00
CA SER A 99 3.19 -7.22 -2.91
C SER A 99 1.70 -7.24 -3.21
N PHE A 100 0.86 -7.12 -2.17
CA PHE A 100 -0.60 -7.01 -2.33
C PHE A 100 -0.99 -5.74 -3.11
N THR A 101 -0.38 -4.59 -2.81
CA THR A 101 -0.65 -3.35 -3.54
C THR A 101 -0.28 -3.48 -5.02
N MET A 102 0.86 -4.09 -5.33
CA MET A 102 1.27 -4.33 -6.71
C MET A 102 0.30 -5.26 -7.44
N ALA A 103 -0.15 -6.35 -6.78
CA ALA A 103 -1.15 -7.25 -7.34
C ALA A 103 -2.47 -6.52 -7.64
N ALA A 104 -2.97 -5.75 -6.68
CA ALA A 104 -4.21 -4.97 -6.84
C ALA A 104 -4.10 -3.92 -7.97
N ARG A 105 -2.95 -3.25 -8.09
CA ARG A 105 -2.69 -2.30 -9.17
C ARG A 105 -2.55 -2.97 -10.52
N SER A 106 -1.91 -4.13 -10.59
CA SER A 106 -1.78 -4.93 -11.81
C SER A 106 -3.15 -5.31 -12.37
N ILE A 107 -4.11 -5.67 -11.51
CA ILE A 107 -5.51 -5.88 -11.92
C ILE A 107 -6.06 -4.61 -12.56
N GLN A 108 -5.94 -3.46 -11.89
CA GLN A 108 -6.44 -2.20 -12.44
C GLN A 108 -5.82 -1.87 -13.79
N TRP A 109 -4.49 -1.87 -13.88
CA TRP A 109 -3.75 -1.48 -15.07
C TRP A 109 -4.04 -2.38 -16.28
N GLY A 110 -4.31 -3.66 -16.03
CA GLY A 110 -4.76 -4.60 -17.06
C GLY A 110 -6.12 -4.27 -17.65
N TYR A 111 -7.08 -3.85 -16.82
CA TYR A 111 -8.45 -3.56 -17.27
C TYR A 111 -8.65 -2.15 -17.82
N LEU A 112 -7.71 -1.23 -17.56
CA LEU A 112 -7.80 0.14 -18.06
C LEU A 112 -7.58 0.19 -19.57
N HIS A 113 -8.46 0.93 -20.25
CA HIS A 113 -8.34 1.19 -21.68
C HIS A 113 -7.20 2.19 -21.92
N SER A 114 -7.22 3.34 -21.26
CA SER A 114 -6.14 4.34 -21.26
C SER A 114 -5.79 4.82 -19.84
N PHE A 115 -4.65 5.49 -19.70
CA PHE A 115 -4.28 6.23 -18.48
C PHE A 115 -5.35 7.27 -18.12
N VAL A 116 -6.05 7.82 -19.13
CA VAL A 116 -7.14 8.79 -18.95
C VAL A 116 -8.32 8.16 -18.21
N ASP A 117 -8.76 6.96 -18.62
CA ASP A 117 -9.89 6.29 -17.95
C ASP A 117 -9.59 5.97 -16.49
N GLY A 118 -8.32 5.66 -16.22
CA GLY A 118 -7.82 5.42 -14.88
C GLY A 118 -7.61 6.68 -14.05
N LYS A 119 -7.75 7.86 -14.65
CA LYS A 119 -7.36 9.18 -14.14
C LYS A 119 -5.88 9.31 -13.73
N ILE A 120 -5.02 8.52 -14.36
CA ILE A 120 -3.59 8.41 -14.06
C ILE A 120 -2.87 9.59 -14.72
N TRP A 121 -3.15 10.81 -14.27
CA TRP A 121 -2.47 12.03 -14.69
C TRP A 121 -2.25 12.91 -13.46
N LYS A 122 -1.15 13.67 -13.43
CA LYS A 122 -0.88 14.55 -12.30
C LYS A 122 -1.96 15.61 -12.15
N ARG A 123 -2.31 15.96 -10.91
CA ARG A 123 -3.23 17.06 -10.62
C ARG A 123 -2.54 18.38 -10.97
N PRO A 124 -3.32 19.39 -11.39
CA PRO A 124 -2.82 20.75 -11.52
C PRO A 124 -2.09 21.19 -10.24
N GLY A 125 -0.91 21.78 -10.40
CA GLY A 125 -0.01 22.19 -9.29
C GLY A 125 1.00 21.13 -8.82
N PHE A 126 0.88 19.87 -9.26
CA PHE A 126 1.91 18.82 -9.07
C PHE A 126 2.65 18.49 -10.36
N GLU A 127 2.26 19.10 -11.48
CA GLU A 127 2.91 18.95 -12.78
C GLU A 127 4.32 19.54 -12.74
N SER A 128 5.26 18.83 -13.38
CA SER A 128 6.55 19.41 -13.79
C SER A 128 6.31 20.17 -15.09
N PRO A 129 7.01 21.29 -15.38
CA PRO A 129 6.81 22.09 -16.60
C PRO A 129 6.79 21.30 -17.93
N ASN A 130 7.35 20.09 -17.97
CA ASN A 130 7.44 19.25 -19.17
C ASN A 130 6.39 18.12 -19.25
N HIS A 131 5.34 18.12 -18.41
CA HIS A 131 4.36 17.03 -18.42
C HIS A 131 3.28 17.24 -19.50
N PRO A 132 2.98 16.25 -20.36
CA PRO A 132 1.82 16.33 -21.25
C PRO A 132 0.54 16.51 -20.42
N GLN A 133 -0.15 17.63 -20.63
CA GLN A 133 -1.43 17.91 -19.99
C GLN A 133 -2.54 17.09 -20.66
N PRO A 134 -3.51 16.55 -19.89
CA PRO A 134 -4.73 16.03 -20.49
C PRO A 134 -5.49 17.18 -21.18
N PRO A 135 -6.23 16.91 -22.27
CA PRO A 135 -7.07 17.93 -22.89
C PRO A 135 -8.08 18.45 -21.86
N SER A 136 -8.05 19.76 -21.63
CA SER A 136 -9.00 20.44 -20.73
C SER A 136 -10.44 20.11 -21.13
N PRO A 137 -11.31 19.71 -20.20
CA PRO A 137 -12.74 19.61 -20.46
C PRO A 137 -13.30 21.03 -20.61
N SER A 138 -13.32 21.50 -21.85
CA SER A 138 -13.94 22.70 -22.43
C SER A 138 -14.81 23.58 -21.51
N GLY A 139 -14.51 24.89 -21.49
CA GLY A 139 -15.53 25.92 -21.20
C GLY A 139 -15.09 27.14 -20.39
N SER A 140 -14.01 27.84 -20.75
CA SER A 140 -13.92 29.26 -20.44
C SER A 140 -13.12 29.98 -21.52
N THR A 141 -13.80 30.93 -22.13
CA THR A 141 -13.37 31.82 -23.19
C THR A 141 -12.11 32.57 -22.79
N GLN A 142 -10.97 32.25 -23.40
CA GLN A 142 -9.93 33.23 -23.67
C GLN A 142 -9.46 33.02 -25.11
N LEU A 143 -10.06 33.82 -26.00
CA LEU A 143 -9.42 34.26 -27.22
C LEU A 143 -8.15 35.02 -26.83
N ALA A 144 -6.99 34.40 -26.98
CA ALA A 144 -5.73 35.09 -27.30
C ALA A 144 -4.70 34.07 -27.80
N GLU A 145 -4.29 34.28 -29.05
CA GLU A 145 -3.03 33.83 -29.66
C GLU A 145 -2.85 32.34 -29.96
N LYS A 146 -3.57 31.95 -31.02
CA LYS A 146 -3.06 31.04 -32.06
C LYS A 146 -1.79 31.65 -32.67
N ASN A 147 -0.61 31.09 -32.36
CA ASN A 147 0.58 31.01 -33.24
C ASN A 147 1.76 30.34 -32.52
N GLN A 148 1.73 29.01 -32.37
CA GLN A 148 2.94 28.19 -32.48
C GLN A 148 2.56 26.86 -33.17
N PRO A 149 3.29 26.43 -34.21
CA PRO A 149 3.21 25.07 -34.68
C PRO A 149 4.02 24.21 -33.69
N GLU A 150 3.37 23.61 -32.69
CA GLU A 150 3.98 22.52 -31.91
C GLU A 150 3.98 21.24 -32.76
N GLU A 151 4.79 21.23 -33.82
CA GLU A 151 5.43 20.01 -34.30
C GLU A 151 6.63 19.73 -33.39
N THR A 152 6.38 19.31 -32.14
CA THR A 152 7.36 18.49 -31.42
C THR A 152 6.93 17.06 -31.58
N SER A 153 7.48 16.40 -32.60
CA SER A 153 7.65 14.95 -32.64
C SER A 153 8.54 14.54 -31.47
N SER A 154 8.01 14.57 -30.24
CA SER A 154 8.75 14.15 -29.06
C SER A 154 8.89 12.62 -29.10
N SER A 155 10.06 12.18 -29.55
CA SER A 155 10.51 10.80 -29.40
C SER A 155 10.32 10.38 -27.95
N VAL A 156 9.77 9.18 -27.72
CA VAL A 156 9.62 8.62 -26.37
C VAL A 156 10.98 8.56 -25.69
N SER A 157 11.24 9.49 -24.77
CA SER A 157 12.47 9.50 -23.98
C SER A 157 12.39 8.37 -22.96
N PHE A 158 13.38 7.48 -22.96
CA PHE A 158 13.46 6.38 -21.99
C PHE A 158 13.45 6.91 -20.54
N SER A 159 14.10 8.05 -20.30
CA SER A 159 14.11 8.70 -18.99
C SER A 159 12.71 9.10 -18.53
N ASP A 160 11.89 9.65 -19.44
CA ASP A 160 10.50 10.03 -19.12
C ASP A 160 9.61 8.82 -18.90
N TRP A 161 9.77 7.77 -19.70
CA TRP A 161 9.07 6.51 -19.51
C TRP A 161 9.43 5.86 -18.17
N LEU A 162 10.72 5.86 -17.81
CA LEU A 162 11.19 5.32 -16.54
C LEU A 162 10.67 6.14 -15.36
N ALA A 163 10.77 7.47 -15.42
CA ALA A 163 10.25 8.37 -14.40
C ALA A 163 8.75 8.11 -14.18
N TRP A 164 7.96 8.07 -15.25
CA TRP A 164 6.54 7.77 -15.20
C TRP A 164 6.24 6.42 -14.53
N THR A 165 6.98 5.39 -14.92
CA THR A 165 6.78 4.03 -14.41
C THR A 165 7.11 3.94 -12.93
N VAL A 166 8.24 4.49 -12.51
CA VAL A 166 8.65 4.56 -11.11
C VAL A 166 7.64 5.37 -10.31
N GLU A 167 7.22 6.52 -10.82
CA GLU A 167 6.28 7.39 -10.13
C GLU A 167 4.89 6.72 -9.95
N LEU A 168 4.38 6.06 -10.98
CA LEU A 168 3.10 5.34 -10.94
C LEU A 168 3.13 4.16 -9.96
N THR A 169 4.24 3.44 -9.93
CA THR A 169 4.39 2.23 -9.10
C THR A 169 4.72 2.60 -7.65
N SER A 170 5.54 3.62 -7.42
CA SER A 170 5.96 4.08 -6.09
C SER A 170 4.93 4.98 -5.40
N SER A 171 4.08 5.71 -6.13
CA SER A 171 3.10 6.63 -5.53
C SER A 171 2.13 5.85 -4.67
N PRO A 172 2.20 5.90 -3.33
CA PRO A 172 1.48 4.96 -2.49
C PRO A 172 -0.02 5.29 -2.41
N ARG A 173 -0.42 6.50 -2.82
CA ARG A 173 -1.78 7.03 -2.64
C ARG A 173 -2.43 7.55 -3.91
N GLY A 174 -1.68 7.54 -5.01
CA GLY A 174 -2.01 8.30 -6.21
C GLY A 174 -2.44 9.73 -5.91
N ILE A 175 -1.84 10.34 -4.88
CA ILE A 175 -2.20 11.69 -4.44
C ILE A 175 -1.83 12.69 -5.51
N GLN A 176 -0.73 12.49 -6.23
CA GLN A 176 -0.52 13.33 -7.41
C GLN A 176 -1.54 13.04 -8.52
N TYR A 177 -2.28 11.93 -8.53
CA TYR A 177 -3.14 11.55 -9.66
C TYR A 177 -4.60 12.02 -9.52
N GLY A 178 -5.27 12.23 -10.66
CA GLY A 178 -6.64 12.74 -10.74
C GLY A 178 -7.74 11.88 -10.09
N TRP A 179 -7.48 10.61 -9.76
CA TRP A 179 -8.40 9.73 -9.01
C TRP A 179 -8.12 9.66 -7.50
N GLY A 180 -6.98 10.18 -7.03
CA GLY A 180 -6.57 10.10 -5.63
C GLY A 180 -7.37 11.00 -4.69
N VAL A 181 -7.09 10.90 -3.39
CA VAL A 181 -7.61 11.88 -2.42
C VAL A 181 -6.99 13.24 -2.73
N LYS A 182 -7.82 14.28 -2.83
CA LYS A 182 -7.40 15.69 -2.91
C LYS A 182 -6.78 16.16 -1.60
N ALA A 183 -5.61 15.62 -1.27
CA ALA A 183 -4.77 16.08 -0.18
C ALA A 183 -4.06 17.37 -0.59
N ALA A 184 -3.95 18.30 0.36
CA ALA A 184 -3.12 19.48 0.21
C ALA A 184 -1.66 19.06 -0.04
N PRO A 185 -0.88 19.84 -0.81
CA PRO A 185 0.55 19.67 -0.90
C PRO A 185 1.18 19.62 0.49
N ASN A 186 2.14 18.72 0.69
CA ASN A 186 2.95 18.77 1.89
C ASN A 186 3.76 20.06 1.93
N THR A 187 3.63 20.80 3.04
CA THR A 187 4.36 22.03 3.31
C THR A 187 5.28 21.89 4.53
N GLU A 188 5.41 20.68 5.08
CA GLU A 188 6.25 20.42 6.24
C GLU A 188 7.73 20.62 5.90
N SER A 189 8.44 21.32 6.79
CA SER A 189 9.89 21.36 6.77
C SER A 189 10.49 20.08 7.34
N ALA A 190 11.78 19.84 7.09
CA ALA A 190 12.49 18.71 7.69
C ALA A 190 12.43 18.73 9.23
N MET A 191 12.45 19.92 9.84
CA MET A 191 12.32 20.08 11.29
C MET A 191 10.93 19.69 11.79
N ASP A 192 9.86 20.02 11.06
CA ASP A 192 8.50 19.60 11.41
C ASP A 192 8.38 18.08 11.40
N VAL A 193 9.00 17.43 10.42
CA VAL A 193 9.05 15.96 10.32
C VAL A 193 9.82 15.37 11.50
N ILE A 194 10.96 15.94 11.89
CA ILE A 194 11.73 15.49 13.07
C ILE A 194 10.91 15.65 14.36
N VAL A 195 10.24 16.78 14.56
CA VAL A 195 9.39 17.03 15.73
C VAL A 195 8.23 16.02 15.77
N ARG A 196 7.60 15.74 14.63
CA ARG A 196 6.57 14.70 14.53
C ARG A 196 7.12 13.33 14.88
N MET A 197 8.28 12.97 14.34
CA MET A 197 8.93 11.69 14.63
C MET A 197 9.25 11.54 16.12
N TYR A 198 9.72 12.59 16.77
CA TYR A 198 9.97 12.58 18.22
C TYR A 198 8.68 12.26 19.00
N LYS A 199 7.58 12.98 18.71
CA LYS A 199 6.27 12.74 19.33
C LYS A 199 5.76 11.31 19.09
N LEU A 200 5.89 10.81 17.85
CA LEU A 200 5.47 9.46 17.49
C LEU A 200 6.33 8.38 18.16
N ASN A 201 7.63 8.61 18.31
CA ASN A 201 8.52 7.68 19.01
C ASN A 201 8.14 7.53 20.48
N LEU A 202 7.74 8.61 21.18
CA LEU A 202 7.26 8.50 22.56
C LEU A 202 6.04 7.58 22.66
N VAL A 203 5.05 7.76 21.78
CA VAL A 203 3.87 6.89 21.72
C VAL A 203 4.25 5.46 21.34
N HIS A 204 5.16 5.30 20.38
CA HIS A 204 5.65 3.99 19.93
C HIS A 204 6.32 3.22 21.06
N VAL A 205 7.20 3.86 21.83
CA VAL A 205 7.91 3.24 22.96
C VAL A 205 6.92 2.78 24.03
N MET A 206 5.94 3.61 24.39
CA MET A 206 4.91 3.22 25.36
C MET A 206 4.08 2.02 24.88
N ALA A 207 3.57 2.09 23.65
CA ALA A 207 2.77 1.03 23.03
C ALA A 207 3.55 -0.28 22.90
N THR A 208 4.83 -0.20 22.51
CA THR A 208 5.72 -1.36 22.36
C THR A 208 6.05 -1.96 23.72
N SER A 209 6.36 -1.14 24.73
CA SER A 209 6.68 -1.62 26.08
C SER A 209 5.52 -2.39 26.69
N PHE A 210 4.29 -1.87 26.58
CA PHE A 210 3.11 -2.58 27.06
C PHE A 210 2.85 -3.87 26.27
N SER A 211 3.04 -3.84 24.94
CA SER A 211 2.87 -5.04 24.10
C SER A 211 3.90 -6.13 24.43
N ILE A 212 5.15 -5.73 24.74
CA ILE A 212 6.21 -6.64 25.19
C ILE A 212 5.84 -7.23 26.56
N LEU A 213 5.37 -6.40 27.50
CA LEU A 213 4.95 -6.88 28.81
C LEU A 213 3.81 -7.90 28.71
N CYS A 214 2.79 -7.63 27.89
CA CYS A 214 1.72 -8.58 27.63
C CYS A 214 2.22 -9.91 27.04
N ARG A 215 3.25 -9.88 26.20
CA ARG A 215 3.90 -11.08 25.65
C ARG A 215 4.64 -11.84 26.74
N ASP A 216 5.45 -11.15 27.54
CA ASP A 216 6.35 -11.75 28.51
C ASP A 216 5.56 -12.36 29.69
N GLU A 217 4.48 -11.72 30.11
CA GLU A 217 3.55 -12.25 31.13
C GLU A 217 2.57 -13.30 30.57
N GLY A 218 2.53 -13.50 29.26
CA GLY A 218 1.65 -14.44 28.56
C GLY A 218 0.16 -14.04 28.54
N SER A 219 -0.23 -12.94 29.18
CA SER A 219 -1.61 -12.43 29.21
C SER A 219 -1.64 -10.93 29.48
N ALA A 220 -2.55 -10.23 28.80
CA ALA A 220 -2.80 -8.81 29.05
C ALA A 220 -3.23 -8.55 30.52
N THR A 221 -4.02 -9.44 31.11
CA THR A 221 -4.48 -9.31 32.50
C THR A 221 -3.33 -9.45 33.49
N LYS A 222 -2.41 -10.38 33.26
CA LYS A 222 -1.20 -10.55 34.08
C LYS A 222 -0.29 -9.33 33.97
N ALA A 223 -0.09 -8.81 32.76
CA ALA A 223 0.63 -7.55 32.53
C ALA A 223 0.00 -6.34 33.25
N LEU A 224 -1.32 -6.23 33.23
CA LEU A 224 -2.04 -5.16 33.96
C LEU A 224 -1.88 -5.28 35.48
N ARG A 225 -1.91 -6.50 36.01
CA ARG A 225 -1.63 -6.79 37.43
C ARG A 225 -0.17 -6.52 37.80
N TYR A 226 0.77 -6.84 36.91
CA TYR A 226 2.20 -6.59 37.09
C TYR A 226 2.50 -5.10 37.28
N ILE A 227 1.83 -4.22 36.52
CA ILE A 227 1.96 -2.75 36.68
C ILE A 227 1.15 -2.19 37.86
N GLY A 228 0.54 -3.04 38.69
CA GLY A 228 -0.20 -2.64 39.89
C GLY A 228 -1.63 -2.15 39.63
N LEU A 229 -2.16 -2.30 38.41
CA LEU A 229 -3.50 -1.81 38.03
C LEU A 229 -4.55 -2.93 38.00
N GLY A 230 -4.47 -3.94 38.86
CA GLY A 230 -5.34 -5.12 38.84
C GLY A 230 -6.30 -5.25 40.02
N GLY A 231 -7.11 -6.33 40.03
CA GLY A 231 -7.93 -6.70 41.19
C GLY A 231 -9.32 -6.06 41.24
N PHE A 232 -9.82 -5.53 40.12
CA PHE A 232 -11.16 -4.94 40.02
C PHE A 232 -12.07 -5.73 39.06
N TYR A 233 -13.39 -5.57 39.24
CA TYR A 233 -14.39 -6.20 38.37
C TYR A 233 -14.27 -5.70 36.94
N GLY A 234 -14.07 -6.61 35.98
CA GLY A 234 -13.87 -6.27 34.57
C GLY A 234 -12.41 -6.01 34.16
N GLU A 235 -11.42 -6.29 35.02
CA GLU A 235 -9.99 -6.12 34.71
C GLU A 235 -9.57 -6.77 33.39
N ARG A 236 -10.16 -7.93 33.04
CA ARG A 236 -9.87 -8.63 31.78
C ARG A 236 -10.27 -7.79 30.57
N ILE A 237 -11.44 -7.15 30.63
CA ILE A 237 -11.93 -6.31 29.52
C ILE A 237 -11.02 -5.11 29.34
N VAL A 238 -10.63 -4.47 30.44
CA VAL A 238 -9.71 -3.32 30.41
C VAL A 238 -8.34 -3.74 29.90
N ALA A 239 -7.79 -4.85 30.39
CA ALA A 239 -6.50 -5.38 29.99
C ALA A 239 -6.46 -5.72 28.50
N GLU A 240 -7.42 -6.49 28.00
CA GLU A 240 -7.52 -6.86 26.58
C GLU A 240 -7.78 -5.62 25.69
N GLY A 241 -8.57 -4.67 26.18
CA GLY A 241 -8.80 -3.38 25.51
C GLY A 241 -7.52 -2.55 25.37
N LEU A 242 -6.75 -2.43 26.46
CA LEU A 242 -5.45 -1.75 26.47
C LEU A 242 -4.43 -2.49 25.60
N ALA A 243 -4.42 -3.82 25.61
CA ALA A 243 -3.51 -4.60 24.77
C ALA A 243 -3.83 -4.43 23.28
N SER A 244 -5.11 -4.46 22.93
CA SER A 244 -5.59 -4.21 21.57
C SER A 244 -5.27 -2.79 21.11
N LEU A 245 -5.48 -1.80 21.99
CA LEU A 245 -5.18 -0.39 21.73
C LEU A 245 -3.68 -0.17 21.57
N GLY A 246 -2.87 -0.72 22.48
CA GLY A 246 -1.41 -0.66 22.46
C GLY A 246 -0.85 -1.29 21.18
N PHE A 247 -1.31 -2.47 20.80
CA PHE A 247 -0.92 -3.11 19.55
C PHE A 247 -1.33 -2.28 18.32
N GLY A 248 -2.53 -1.69 18.34
CA GLY A 248 -2.99 -0.77 17.31
C GLY A 248 -2.07 0.45 17.15
N TYR A 249 -1.74 1.13 18.25
CA TYR A 249 -0.81 2.27 18.24
C TYR A 249 0.61 1.88 17.86
N TYR A 250 1.08 0.71 18.26
CA TYR A 250 2.36 0.15 17.81
C TYR A 250 2.41 0.08 16.27
N LEU A 251 1.39 -0.50 15.63
CA LEU A 251 1.32 -0.58 14.17
C LEU A 251 1.22 0.79 13.50
N VAL A 252 0.37 1.67 14.02
CA VAL A 252 0.14 3.02 13.47
C VAL A 252 1.40 3.88 13.54
N SER A 253 2.00 3.97 14.73
CA SER A 253 3.21 4.75 14.96
C SER A 253 4.37 4.24 14.12
N MET A 254 4.51 2.93 13.98
CA MET A 254 5.54 2.33 13.15
C MET A 254 5.42 2.70 11.68
N ILE A 255 4.21 2.59 11.12
CA ILE A 255 3.96 2.96 9.72
C ILE A 255 4.32 4.43 9.52
N GLU A 256 3.89 5.33 10.41
CA GLU A 256 4.21 6.75 10.26
C GLU A 256 5.68 7.09 10.44
N LEU A 257 6.38 6.41 11.35
CA LEU A 257 7.82 6.60 11.52
C LEU A 257 8.54 6.28 10.21
N ILE A 258 8.15 5.21 9.51
CA ILE A 258 8.78 4.80 8.27
C ILE A 258 8.50 5.77 7.13
N PHE A 259 7.26 6.24 7.00
CA PHE A 259 6.95 7.29 6.04
C PHE A 259 7.68 8.60 6.37
N SER A 260 7.84 8.93 7.65
CA SER A 260 8.61 10.10 8.07
C SER A 260 10.10 9.96 7.75
N TYR A 261 10.69 8.77 7.94
CA TYR A 261 12.07 8.48 7.49
C TYR A 261 12.21 8.65 5.98
N MET A 262 11.24 8.16 5.19
CA MET A 262 11.25 8.34 3.73
C MET A 262 11.12 9.83 3.34
N THR A 263 10.29 10.60 4.04
CA THR A 263 10.18 12.05 3.82
C THR A 263 11.50 12.77 4.14
N LEU A 264 12.17 12.43 5.25
CA LEU A 264 13.50 12.98 5.56
C LEU A 264 14.55 12.59 4.52
N PHE A 265 14.51 11.36 4.01
CA PHE A 265 15.38 10.94 2.93
C PHE A 265 15.15 11.76 1.66
N ILE A 266 13.89 12.05 1.33
CA ILE A 266 13.56 12.93 0.19
C ILE A 266 14.04 14.37 0.44
N HIS A 267 13.94 14.90 1.67
CA HIS A 267 14.55 16.20 2.00
C HIS A 267 16.06 16.19 1.79
N LEU A 268 16.74 15.11 2.17
CA LEU A 268 18.18 14.93 1.96
C LEU A 268 18.52 14.89 0.46
N LEU A 269 17.78 14.15 -0.35
CA LEU A 269 17.97 14.12 -1.80
C LEU A 269 17.80 15.51 -2.44
N ASN A 270 16.76 16.25 -2.03
CA ASN A 270 16.55 17.62 -2.51
C ASN A 270 17.68 18.56 -2.07
N LEU A 271 18.23 18.38 -0.86
CA LEU A 271 19.37 19.15 -0.38
C LEU A 271 20.64 18.85 -1.18
N ILE A 272 20.91 17.57 -1.47
CA ILE A 272 22.03 17.14 -2.31
C ILE A 272 21.90 17.74 -3.72
N ASP A 273 20.71 17.69 -4.31
CA ASP A 273 20.44 18.27 -5.63
C ASP A 273 20.72 19.77 -5.68
N CYS A 274 20.24 20.50 -4.67
CA CYS A 274 20.38 21.95 -4.61
C CYS A 274 21.80 22.42 -4.27
N ARG A 275 22.56 21.65 -3.49
CA ARG A 275 23.79 22.14 -2.84
C ARG A 275 25.07 21.42 -3.24
N LEU A 276 25.01 20.15 -3.64
CA LEU A 276 26.20 19.34 -3.88
C LEU A 276 26.34 18.92 -5.35
N LEU A 277 25.31 18.25 -5.89
CA LEU A 277 25.38 17.60 -7.20
C LEU A 277 24.02 17.69 -7.87
N ARG A 278 23.96 18.11 -9.15
CA ARG A 278 22.71 18.02 -9.92
C ARG A 278 22.37 16.56 -10.16
N LEU A 279 21.29 16.09 -9.54
CA LEU A 279 20.80 14.72 -9.69
C LEU A 279 20.01 14.58 -11.01
N PRO A 280 19.86 13.35 -11.54
CA PRO A 280 19.07 13.12 -12.74
C PRO A 280 17.63 13.62 -12.59
N GLU A 281 17.09 14.27 -13.63
CA GLU A 281 15.75 14.87 -13.59
C GLU A 281 14.66 13.86 -13.23
N TRP A 282 14.75 12.62 -13.73
CA TRP A 282 13.80 11.56 -13.42
C TRP A 282 13.75 11.23 -11.91
N LEU A 283 14.89 11.33 -11.21
CA LEU A 283 15.00 11.01 -9.79
C LEU A 283 14.36 12.12 -8.96
N ILE A 284 14.71 13.38 -9.21
CA ILE A 284 14.15 14.53 -8.49
C ILE A 284 12.65 14.68 -8.76
N ARG A 285 12.21 14.45 -9.99
CA ARG A 285 10.79 14.42 -10.35
C ARG A 285 10.00 13.37 -9.57
N SER A 286 10.62 12.21 -9.29
CA SER A 286 10.01 11.13 -8.50
C SER A 286 10.04 11.42 -6.99
N CYS A 287 10.97 12.27 -6.55
CA CYS A 287 11.22 12.65 -5.16
C CYS A 287 10.69 14.06 -4.81
N ASP A 288 9.46 14.37 -5.24
CA ASP A 288 8.79 15.64 -4.95
C ASP A 288 8.29 15.69 -3.49
N LEU A 289 8.85 16.59 -2.69
CA LEU A 289 8.49 16.79 -1.28
C LEU A 289 7.01 17.09 -1.07
N ARG A 290 6.34 17.75 -2.03
CA ARG A 290 4.91 18.09 -1.95
C ARG A 290 4.03 16.84 -1.92
N THR A 291 4.53 15.71 -2.41
CA THR A 291 3.81 14.43 -2.44
C THR A 291 3.96 13.62 -1.14
N CYS A 292 4.87 14.04 -0.25
CA CYS A 292 5.17 13.39 1.03
C CYS A 292 4.15 13.74 2.11
N VAL A 293 2.88 13.36 1.91
CA VAL A 293 1.82 13.65 2.89
C VAL A 293 1.77 12.62 4.04
N PRO A 294 1.30 12.98 5.25
CA PRO A 294 1.20 12.06 6.40
C PRO A 294 0.24 10.89 6.15
N MET A 295 0.55 9.66 6.59
CA MET A 295 -0.28 8.45 6.36
C MET A 295 -1.65 8.50 7.00
N PHE A 296 -1.71 9.10 8.17
CA PHE A 296 -2.91 9.30 8.95
C PHE A 296 -3.20 10.79 9.01
N ASN A 297 -4.39 11.16 8.59
CA ASN A 297 -4.84 12.56 8.62
C ASN A 297 -5.82 12.73 9.79
N SER A 298 -5.28 12.76 11.01
CA SER A 298 -6.05 12.92 12.26
C SER A 298 -7.31 12.03 12.35
N PRO A 299 -7.15 10.70 12.39
CA PRO A 299 -8.30 9.77 12.42
C PRO A 299 -9.29 10.06 13.56
N HIS A 300 -8.79 10.54 14.70
CA HIS A 300 -9.59 10.90 15.87
C HIS A 300 -10.55 12.07 15.66
N THR A 301 -10.29 12.97 14.70
CA THR A 301 -11.19 14.09 14.36
C THR A 301 -12.14 13.78 13.20
N SER A 302 -12.24 12.51 12.78
CA SER A 302 -13.06 12.16 11.62
C SER A 302 -14.55 12.34 11.91
N PRO A 303 -15.31 13.11 11.12
CA PRO A 303 -16.73 13.37 11.36
C PRO A 303 -17.65 12.18 11.04
N SER A 304 -17.13 11.13 10.42
CA SER A 304 -17.89 9.91 10.11
C SER A 304 -16.96 8.72 9.87
N LEU A 305 -17.52 7.50 9.95
CA LEU A 305 -16.80 6.27 9.62
C LEU A 305 -16.32 6.23 8.16
N ALA A 306 -17.09 6.79 7.24
CA ALA A 306 -16.69 6.92 5.84
C ALA A 306 -15.50 7.88 5.67
N HIS A 307 -15.46 8.96 6.44
CA HIS A 307 -14.30 9.86 6.47
C HIS A 307 -13.08 9.16 7.09
N LEU A 308 -13.28 8.45 8.21
CA LEU A 308 -12.22 7.71 8.88
C LEU A 308 -11.52 6.75 7.92
N TRP A 309 -12.25 5.81 7.31
CA TRP A 309 -11.66 4.81 6.41
C TRP A 309 -11.33 5.33 5.01
N GLY A 310 -12.00 6.39 4.57
CA GLY A 310 -11.82 6.94 3.22
C GLY A 310 -10.77 8.05 3.12
N LYS A 311 -10.45 8.73 4.22
CA LYS A 311 -9.61 9.94 4.20
C LYS A 311 -8.67 10.07 5.39
N ALA A 312 -8.93 9.46 6.53
CA ALA A 312 -8.09 9.69 7.72
C ALA A 312 -7.20 8.50 8.11
N TRP A 313 -7.58 7.28 7.74
CA TRP A 313 -6.89 6.04 8.13
C TRP A 313 -6.28 5.30 6.93
N HIS A 314 -4.98 4.96 6.99
CA HIS A 314 -4.24 4.16 6.00
C HIS A 314 -4.63 4.43 4.54
N GLN A 315 -4.48 5.68 4.08
CA GLN A 315 -4.94 6.09 2.74
C GLN A 315 -4.33 5.27 1.58
N ASN A 316 -3.16 4.66 1.79
CA ASN A 316 -2.45 3.88 0.75
C ASN A 316 -3.29 2.75 0.15
N PHE A 317 -4.05 2.04 0.98
CA PHE A 317 -4.79 0.85 0.53
C PHE A 317 -6.19 1.18 0.03
N ARG A 318 -6.66 2.43 0.19
CA ARG A 318 -8.00 2.83 -0.23
C ARG A 318 -8.26 2.45 -1.68
N GLN A 319 -7.31 2.77 -2.55
CA GLN A 319 -7.44 2.48 -3.97
C GLN A 319 -7.52 0.98 -4.23
N SER A 320 -6.59 0.21 -3.67
CA SER A 320 -6.55 -1.25 -3.81
C SER A 320 -7.86 -1.89 -3.32
N PHE A 321 -8.43 -1.41 -2.21
CA PHE A 321 -9.72 -1.90 -1.72
C PHE A 321 -10.89 -1.52 -2.65
N LEU A 322 -10.89 -0.31 -3.22
CA LEU A 322 -11.90 0.11 -4.18
C LEU A 322 -11.79 -0.66 -5.51
N ILE A 323 -10.59 -0.99 -5.97
CA ILE A 323 -10.36 -1.75 -7.21
C ILE A 323 -10.76 -3.21 -7.02
N CYS A 324 -10.25 -3.85 -5.96
CA CYS A 324 -10.43 -5.29 -5.76
C CYS A 324 -11.79 -5.65 -5.15
N GLY A 325 -12.42 -4.75 -4.40
CA GLY A 325 -13.66 -5.02 -3.67
C GLY A 325 -14.78 -4.07 -4.02
N GLY A 326 -14.59 -2.78 -3.75
CA GLY A 326 -15.67 -1.80 -3.79
C GLY A 326 -16.36 -1.67 -5.15
N THR A 327 -15.58 -1.40 -6.20
CA THR A 327 -16.10 -1.15 -7.54
C THR A 327 -16.72 -2.41 -8.15
N PRO A 328 -16.08 -3.60 -8.10
CA PRO A 328 -16.69 -4.84 -8.58
C PRO A 328 -18.00 -5.15 -7.87
N ALA A 329 -18.04 -5.08 -6.53
CA ALA A 329 -19.24 -5.40 -5.76
C ALA A 329 -20.38 -4.40 -6.05
N SER A 330 -20.10 -3.10 -6.13
CA SER A 330 -21.11 -2.11 -6.51
C SER A 330 -21.61 -2.32 -7.95
N LYS A 331 -20.75 -2.71 -8.89
CA LYS A 331 -21.16 -3.03 -10.28
C LYS A 331 -22.05 -4.28 -10.33
N ILE A 332 -21.72 -5.32 -9.57
CA ILE A 332 -22.56 -6.53 -9.46
C ILE A 332 -23.92 -6.17 -8.85
N ALA A 333 -23.94 -5.43 -7.74
CA ALA A 333 -25.18 -4.97 -7.12
C ALA A 333 -26.04 -4.12 -8.09
N LYS A 334 -25.40 -3.28 -8.92
CA LYS A 334 -26.07 -2.52 -9.97
C LYS A 334 -26.62 -3.42 -11.07
N ALA A 335 -25.87 -4.43 -11.51
CA ALA A 335 -26.32 -5.41 -12.51
C ALA A 335 -27.54 -6.20 -12.01
N LEU A 336 -27.59 -6.49 -10.70
CA LEU A 336 -28.74 -7.09 -10.02
C LEU A 336 -29.92 -6.10 -9.79
N ARG A 337 -29.83 -4.88 -10.33
CA ARG A 337 -30.84 -3.82 -10.20
C ARG A 337 -31.18 -3.44 -8.75
N LEU A 338 -30.25 -3.65 -7.81
CA LEU A 338 -30.43 -3.25 -6.42
C LEU A 338 -30.42 -1.72 -6.28
N GLY A 339 -31.11 -1.20 -5.25
CA GLY A 339 -31.20 0.22 -5.00
C GLY A 339 -29.83 0.90 -4.73
N PRO A 340 -29.69 2.22 -4.94
CA PRO A 340 -28.41 2.93 -4.78
C PRO A 340 -27.77 2.79 -3.39
N GLN A 341 -28.58 2.67 -2.33
CA GLN A 341 -28.09 2.46 -0.97
C GLN A 341 -27.47 1.06 -0.80
N LEU A 342 -28.12 0.03 -1.34
CA LEU A 342 -27.61 -1.36 -1.35
C LEU A 342 -26.32 -1.50 -2.17
N GLN A 343 -26.19 -0.79 -3.30
CA GLN A 343 -24.96 -0.77 -4.09
C GLN A 343 -23.78 -0.18 -3.30
N ARG A 344 -24.02 0.89 -2.53
CA ARG A 344 -23.01 1.52 -1.66
C ARG A 344 -22.65 0.59 -0.50
N LEU A 345 -23.65 -0.04 0.11
CA LEU A 345 -23.44 -0.98 1.20
C LEU A 345 -22.63 -2.20 0.75
N ALA A 346 -22.97 -2.78 -0.41
CA ALA A 346 -22.24 -3.90 -1.00
C ALA A 346 -20.78 -3.54 -1.31
N GLY A 347 -20.54 -2.35 -1.86
CA GLY A 347 -19.19 -1.83 -2.12
C GLY A 347 -18.39 -1.64 -0.82
N MET A 348 -19.01 -1.07 0.22
CA MET A 348 -18.38 -0.92 1.53
C MET A 348 -18.06 -2.28 2.16
N TRP A 349 -19.02 -3.20 2.19
CA TRP A 349 -18.85 -4.54 2.71
C TRP A 349 -17.70 -5.28 2.02
N ALA A 350 -17.65 -5.25 0.69
CA ALA A 350 -16.57 -5.89 -0.06
C ALA A 350 -15.19 -5.29 0.26
N CYS A 351 -15.10 -3.98 0.47
CA CYS A 351 -13.84 -3.35 0.92
C CYS A 351 -13.40 -3.87 2.32
N PHE A 352 -14.35 -4.05 3.25
CA PHE A 352 -14.05 -4.57 4.59
C PHE A 352 -13.76 -6.07 4.59
N SER A 353 -14.46 -6.88 3.79
CA SER A 353 -14.18 -8.31 3.66
C SER A 353 -12.79 -8.57 3.07
N ASN A 354 -12.38 -7.79 2.06
CA ASN A 354 -11.00 -7.82 1.55
C ASN A 354 -9.99 -7.40 2.61
N LYS A 355 -10.35 -6.45 3.48
CA LYS A 355 -9.51 -6.05 4.61
C LYS A 355 -9.41 -7.13 5.68
N ALA A 356 -10.48 -7.90 5.95
CA ALA A 356 -10.46 -9.04 6.87
C ALA A 356 -9.65 -10.22 6.29
N GLN A 357 -9.71 -10.44 4.97
CA GLN A 357 -8.86 -11.40 4.26
C GLN A 357 -7.39 -10.97 4.28
N SER A 358 -7.11 -9.69 4.03
CA SER A 358 -5.79 -9.07 4.20
C SER A 358 -5.31 -9.12 5.66
N GLY A 359 -6.23 -9.05 6.63
CA GLY A 359 -5.99 -9.28 8.06
C GLY A 359 -5.49 -10.70 8.37
N ARG A 360 -5.95 -11.71 7.63
CA ARG A 360 -5.35 -13.06 7.68
C ARG A 360 -3.94 -13.08 7.08
N SER A 361 -3.66 -12.26 6.06
CA SER A 361 -2.30 -12.00 5.57
C SER A 361 -1.44 -11.19 6.56
N HIS A 362 -2.03 -10.37 7.43
CA HIS A 362 -1.33 -9.71 8.55
C HIS A 362 -0.95 -10.69 9.68
N GLN A 363 -1.53 -11.89 9.71
CA GLN A 363 -1.10 -12.97 10.61
C GLN A 363 0.10 -13.77 10.06
N PHE A 364 0.52 -13.54 8.82
CA PHE A 364 1.68 -14.20 8.21
C PHE A 364 2.98 -14.04 9.03
N PRO A 365 3.35 -12.83 9.52
CA PRO A 365 4.55 -12.67 10.33
C PRO A 365 4.44 -13.29 11.74
N ASN A 366 3.23 -13.41 12.27
CA ASN A 366 3.00 -14.05 13.58
C ASN A 366 2.92 -15.58 13.49
N ARG A 367 2.72 -16.15 12.29
CA ARG A 367 2.63 -17.61 12.09
C ARG A 367 3.97 -18.27 11.77
N ILE A 368 4.87 -17.56 11.06
CA ILE A 368 6.26 -18.01 10.87
C ILE A 368 7.05 -17.99 12.20
N ARG A 369 6.49 -17.36 13.25
CA ARG A 369 7.06 -17.35 14.61
C ARG A 369 7.13 -18.75 15.27
N ARG A 370 6.40 -19.76 14.76
CA ARG A 370 6.37 -21.11 15.36
C ARG A 370 7.70 -21.87 15.27
N ASP A 371 8.58 -21.52 14.33
CA ASP A 371 9.77 -22.34 14.05
C ASP A 371 10.94 -22.11 15.01
N ASP A 372 11.02 -20.97 15.72
CA ASP A 372 12.21 -20.65 16.52
C ASP A 372 12.12 -21.07 17.99
N THR A 373 10.94 -21.43 18.52
CA THR A 373 10.79 -21.71 19.96
C THR A 373 10.57 -23.17 20.32
N GLY A 374 10.32 -24.08 19.38
CA GLY A 374 10.12 -25.51 19.70
C GLY A 374 8.99 -25.79 20.71
N ILE A 375 8.10 -24.82 20.96
CA ILE A 375 6.99 -24.98 21.92
C ILE A 375 5.86 -25.71 21.18
N SER A 376 5.80 -27.01 21.42
CA SER A 376 4.72 -27.89 20.98
C SER A 376 3.39 -27.43 21.58
N GLN A 377 2.30 -27.76 20.87
CA GLN A 377 0.92 -27.34 21.13
C GLN A 377 0.29 -27.85 22.45
N GLN A 378 1.08 -28.39 23.39
CA GLN A 378 0.56 -29.15 24.52
C GLN A 378 0.24 -28.32 25.78
N GLU A 379 0.62 -27.03 25.82
CA GLU A 379 0.39 -26.16 27.00
C GLU A 379 -0.77 -25.15 26.86
N TRP A 380 -1.57 -25.22 25.79
CA TRP A 380 -2.74 -24.34 25.60
C TRP A 380 -4.09 -25.02 25.86
N SER A 381 -4.08 -26.16 26.56
CA SER A 381 -5.28 -26.88 26.99
C SER A 381 -5.29 -27.19 28.49
N GLU A 382 -4.98 -26.19 29.32
CA GLU A 382 -5.40 -26.14 30.73
C GLU A 382 -5.88 -24.74 31.10
#